data_AF-A0A1M7PZ10-F1
#
_entry.id   AF-A0A1M7PZ10-F1
#
_cell.length_a   1.000
_cell.length_b   1.000
_cell.length_c   1.000
_cell.angle_alpha   90.00
_cell.angle_beta   90.00
_cell.angle_gamma   90.00
#
_symmetry.space_group_name_H-M   'P 1'
#
loop_
_entity.id
_entity.type
_entity.pdbx_description
1 polymer ?
#
loop_
_entity_poly.entity_id
_entity_poly.type
_entity_poly.pdbx_seq_one_letter_code
_entity_poly.pdbx_strand_id
1 'polypeptide(L)'
;MKKKILLVIIFMLFSLFLMACSNNEAEEKDVEEVDNDQEEQTEDVESVKDESNEDEEQTPSLSETKAIEILNDYRDTFMEAIENTDNEGAIAGYETKADLKAELTTIMSDVLAESFVTHYFEEDNGKIYVVAMDAPVWFDEEQEYSFEQINDTEYEIVQKQSDELVGNVRMTYVITLEEDDWIVSEVRSEQISDDTNNNEQQQPASEEDSGDDGELTDAKAEDIVRKHLNIDQNSEINVVMDHNNEEGDYVVQVYELVSNGETSHTATLGWYIVDKDDGSVEEMM
;
A
#
# COMPACT_ATOMS: atom_id res chain seq x y z
N MET A 1 -44.36 22.56 -3.66
CA MET A 1 -44.26 23.63 -2.63
C MET A 1 -44.30 23.05 -1.20
N LYS A 2 -43.35 22.16 -0.85
CA LYS A 2 -43.21 21.58 0.50
C LYS A 2 -41.75 21.38 0.97
N LYS A 3 -40.76 21.83 0.18
CA LYS A 3 -39.32 21.73 0.52
C LYS A 3 -38.71 23.02 1.11
N LYS A 4 -39.51 24.09 1.28
CA LYS A 4 -39.05 25.37 1.85
C LYS A 4 -39.31 25.53 3.36
N ILE A 5 -39.84 24.50 4.03
CA ILE A 5 -40.20 24.56 5.46
C ILE A 5 -39.17 23.83 6.34
N LEU A 6 -38.31 22.96 5.78
CA LEU A 6 -37.29 22.25 6.55
C LEU A 6 -36.07 23.14 6.90
N LEU A 7 -35.80 24.16 6.08
CA LEU A 7 -34.62 25.04 6.22
C LEU A 7 -34.73 26.10 7.33
N VAL A 8 -35.87 26.17 8.04
CA VAL A 8 -36.11 27.17 9.11
C VAL A 8 -35.87 26.58 10.52
N ILE A 9 -35.76 25.26 10.66
CA ILE A 9 -35.62 24.61 11.98
C ILE A 9 -34.13 24.40 12.37
N ILE A 10 -33.22 24.27 11.42
CA ILE A 10 -31.78 24.11 11.68
C ILE A 10 -31.08 25.43 12.07
N PHE A 11 -31.64 26.58 11.68
CA PHE A 11 -31.09 27.90 12.04
C PHE A 11 -31.51 28.35 13.47
N MET A 12 -32.36 27.59 14.16
CA MET A 12 -32.88 27.91 15.49
C MET A 12 -32.18 27.15 16.63
N LEU A 13 -31.23 26.25 16.31
CA LEU A 13 -30.49 25.42 17.27
C LEU A 13 -29.03 25.86 17.48
N PHE A 14 -28.54 26.85 16.73
CA PHE A 14 -27.17 27.36 16.81
C PHE A 14 -27.02 28.65 17.65
N SER A 15 -28.09 29.10 18.31
CA SER A 15 -28.13 30.37 19.08
C SER A 15 -28.09 30.19 20.60
N LEU A 16 -27.62 29.05 21.12
CA LEU A 16 -27.74 28.72 22.56
C LEU A 16 -26.43 28.40 23.31
N PHE A 17 -25.25 28.67 22.75
CA PHE A 17 -23.99 28.51 23.50
C PHE A 17 -22.98 29.63 23.24
N LEU A 18 -23.38 30.88 23.48
CA LEU A 18 -22.45 31.93 23.85
C LEU A 18 -23.06 32.74 24.99
N MET A 19 -22.25 32.97 26.02
CA MET A 19 -22.42 33.92 27.13
C MET A 19 -23.06 33.38 28.42
N ALA A 20 -22.21 32.83 29.29
CA ALA A 20 -22.40 32.91 30.74
C ALA A 20 -21.08 33.38 31.41
N CYS A 21 -21.18 34.58 31.97
CA CYS A 21 -20.28 35.40 32.79
C CYS A 21 -19.46 34.62 33.83
N SER A 22 -18.16 34.90 34.04
CA SER A 22 -17.50 36.04 34.72
C SER A 22 -17.62 36.08 36.26
N ASN A 23 -16.43 36.00 36.90
CA ASN A 23 -15.92 36.51 38.19
C ASN A 23 -16.63 36.25 39.53
N ASN A 24 -15.83 35.82 40.53
CA ASN A 24 -15.87 36.38 41.90
C ASN A 24 -14.55 36.18 42.70
N GLU A 25 -13.82 37.28 42.89
CA GLU A 25 -13.27 37.93 44.11
C GLU A 25 -12.50 37.20 45.25
N ALA A 26 -11.30 37.77 45.54
CA ALA A 26 -10.54 37.98 46.80
C ALA A 26 -10.01 36.76 47.60
N GLU A 27 -8.77 36.74 48.14
CA GLU A 27 -8.12 37.67 49.09
C GLU A 27 -6.57 37.50 49.14
N GLU A 28 -5.86 38.59 49.46
CA GLU A 28 -4.46 38.64 49.91
C GLU A 28 -4.29 38.16 51.37
N LYS A 29 -3.16 37.52 51.70
CA LYS A 29 -2.39 37.93 52.89
C LYS A 29 -0.93 37.44 52.86
N ASP A 30 -0.10 38.36 53.31
CA ASP A 30 1.36 38.42 53.29
C ASP A 30 1.92 38.12 54.70
N VAL A 31 3.25 37.93 54.77
CA VAL A 31 4.18 38.20 55.91
C VAL A 31 4.62 37.04 56.87
N GLU A 32 5.92 36.67 56.70
CA GLU A 32 7.02 36.40 57.69
C GLU A 32 7.04 35.10 58.56
N GLU A 33 8.17 34.52 59.01
CA GLU A 33 9.61 34.88 59.08
C GLU A 33 10.47 33.60 59.41
N VAL A 34 11.70 33.56 58.86
CA VAL A 34 13.04 33.27 59.46
C VAL A 34 13.37 31.96 60.23
N ASP A 35 14.46 31.30 59.79
CA ASP A 35 15.75 30.95 60.45
C ASP A 35 16.32 29.66 59.79
N ASN A 36 17.61 29.40 59.55
CA ASN A 36 18.87 30.13 59.60
C ASN A 36 19.97 29.23 58.97
N ASP A 37 20.92 29.84 58.27
CA ASP A 37 22.34 29.54 58.01
C ASP A 37 22.98 28.14 58.25
N GLN A 38 23.72 27.64 57.25
CA GLN A 38 25.21 27.70 57.11
C GLN A 38 25.70 26.66 56.06
N GLU A 39 26.35 27.09 54.95
CA GLU A 39 27.79 26.98 54.61
C GLU A 39 28.34 25.52 54.56
N GLU A 40 29.10 25.03 53.58
CA GLU A 40 30.23 25.63 52.86
C GLU A 40 30.69 24.77 51.63
N GLN A 41 31.11 25.47 50.58
CA GLN A 41 32.06 25.24 49.46
C GLN A 41 32.69 23.87 49.09
N THR A 42 32.82 23.61 47.77
CA THR A 42 34.09 23.63 46.95
C THR A 42 33.76 23.21 45.49
N GLU A 43 33.92 24.08 44.48
CA GLU A 43 35.03 24.18 43.47
C GLU A 43 35.51 22.81 42.92
N ASP A 44 35.77 22.54 41.63
CA ASP A 44 35.58 23.12 40.28
C ASP A 44 36.07 22.01 39.30
N VAL A 45 35.92 22.21 37.99
CA VAL A 45 36.56 21.53 36.83
C VAL A 45 35.71 20.50 36.06
N GLU A 46 34.97 21.06 35.09
CA GLU A 46 35.07 20.77 33.65
C GLU A 46 34.81 19.33 33.15
N SER A 47 33.62 19.14 32.59
CA SER A 47 33.39 18.24 31.45
C SER A 47 32.33 18.85 30.56
N VAL A 48 32.78 19.52 29.49
CA VAL A 48 31.95 19.85 28.33
C VAL A 48 31.55 18.53 27.65
N LYS A 49 30.26 18.21 27.73
CA LYS A 49 29.50 17.37 26.79
C LYS A 49 28.31 18.25 26.41
N ASP A 50 28.42 19.08 25.39
CA ASP A 50 28.15 18.72 23.99
C ASP A 50 27.49 17.35 23.83
N GLU A 51 26.17 17.33 23.99
CA GLU A 51 25.28 16.37 23.33
C GLU A 51 24.21 17.23 22.62
N SER A 52 24.61 17.64 21.43
CA SER A 52 23.80 17.80 20.23
C SER A 52 22.36 17.30 20.34
N ASN A 53 21.42 18.23 20.16
CA ASN A 53 20.15 17.94 19.50
C ASN A 53 20.45 17.30 18.14
N GLU A 54 20.29 15.99 18.05
CA GLU A 54 19.91 15.34 16.80
C GLU A 54 18.42 15.04 16.96
N ASP A 55 17.58 15.93 16.41
CA ASP A 55 16.23 15.56 16.01
C ASP A 55 16.42 14.50 14.92
N GLU A 56 16.53 13.23 15.32
CA GLU A 56 16.31 12.10 14.42
C GLU A 56 14.88 12.27 13.90
N GLU A 57 14.75 12.61 12.62
CA GLU A 57 13.46 12.57 11.92
C GLU A 57 12.93 11.13 12.02
N GLN A 58 12.06 10.88 13.00
CA GLN A 58 11.41 9.59 13.14
C GLN A 58 10.44 9.44 11.97
N THR A 59 10.72 8.50 11.08
CA THR A 59 9.78 8.09 10.04
C THR A 59 8.47 7.65 10.71
N PRO A 60 7.32 8.14 10.22
CA PRO A 60 6.04 7.84 10.83
C PRO A 60 5.72 6.36 10.66
N SER A 61 5.76 5.56 11.73
CA SER A 61 5.39 4.14 11.65
C SER A 61 3.91 3.95 11.29
N LEU A 62 3.61 3.03 10.37
CA LEU A 62 2.25 2.70 9.96
C LEU A 62 1.62 1.72 10.97
N SER A 63 0.48 2.10 11.54
CA SER A 63 -0.33 1.19 12.36
C SER A 63 -1.23 0.30 11.48
N GLU A 64 -1.53 -0.91 11.95
CA GLU A 64 -2.44 -1.85 11.28
C GLU A 64 -3.81 -1.22 10.98
N THR A 65 -4.40 -0.49 11.94
CA THR A 65 -5.66 0.23 11.74
C THR A 65 -5.56 1.25 10.60
N LYS A 66 -4.43 1.97 10.51
CA LYS A 66 -4.22 2.94 9.43
C LYS A 66 -4.01 2.25 8.07
N ALA A 67 -3.35 1.10 8.06
CA ALA A 67 -3.17 0.29 6.85
C ALA A 67 -4.53 -0.20 6.30
N ILE A 68 -5.45 -0.63 7.18
CA ILE A 68 -6.83 -0.99 6.79
C ILE A 68 -7.58 0.21 6.21
N GLU A 69 -7.45 1.40 6.81
CA GLU A 69 -8.04 2.63 6.26
C GLU A 69 -7.52 2.90 4.84
N ILE A 70 -6.21 2.79 4.61
CA ILE A 70 -5.60 2.98 3.29
C ILE A 70 -6.13 1.97 2.27
N LEU A 71 -6.25 0.69 2.62
CA LEU A 71 -6.79 -0.33 1.71
C LEU A 71 -8.28 -0.11 1.41
N ASN A 72 -9.05 0.38 2.38
CA ASN A 72 -10.44 0.76 2.17
C ASN A 72 -10.55 2.01 1.27
N ASP A 73 -9.75 3.05 1.51
CA ASP A 73 -9.70 4.26 0.69
C ASP A 73 -9.27 3.93 -0.75
N TYR A 74 -8.30 3.02 -0.91
CA TYR A 74 -7.87 2.48 -2.21
C TYR A 74 -9.02 1.85 -2.99
N ARG A 75 -9.79 0.94 -2.36
CA ARG A 75 -11.00 0.35 -2.96
C ARG A 75 -12.02 1.42 -3.30
N ASP A 76 -12.33 2.28 -2.34
CA ASP A 76 -13.43 3.23 -2.45
C ASP A 76 -13.15 4.29 -3.52
N THR A 77 -11.90 4.73 -3.67
CA THR A 77 -11.48 5.64 -4.74
C THR A 77 -11.75 5.04 -6.12
N PHE A 78 -11.41 3.77 -6.32
CA PHE A 78 -11.70 3.08 -7.57
C PHE A 78 -13.22 2.94 -7.80
N MET A 79 -13.96 2.52 -6.76
CA MET A 79 -15.41 2.34 -6.85
C MET A 79 -16.12 3.66 -7.16
N GLU A 80 -15.72 4.77 -6.54
CA GLU A 80 -16.27 6.09 -6.81
C GLU A 80 -16.03 6.50 -8.28
N ALA A 81 -14.84 6.22 -8.81
CA ALA A 81 -14.54 6.49 -10.22
C ALA A 81 -15.47 5.72 -11.17
N ILE A 82 -15.76 4.44 -10.91
CA ILE A 82 -16.64 3.64 -11.80
C ILE A 82 -18.14 3.86 -11.56
N GLU A 83 -18.55 4.31 -10.37
CA GLU A 83 -19.95 4.61 -10.06
C GLU A 83 -20.38 5.99 -10.60
N ASN A 84 -19.43 6.91 -10.74
CA ASN A 84 -19.68 8.27 -11.23
C ASN A 84 -19.82 8.31 -12.76
N THR A 85 -20.93 7.81 -13.29
CA THR A 85 -21.20 7.75 -14.74
C THR A 85 -22.29 8.72 -15.20
N ASP A 86 -22.18 9.18 -16.46
CA ASP A 86 -23.20 9.95 -17.16
C ASP A 86 -24.32 9.04 -17.70
N ASN A 87 -25.33 9.64 -18.35
CA ASN A 87 -26.48 8.88 -18.89
C ASN A 87 -26.13 7.94 -20.06
N GLU A 88 -24.90 8.02 -20.59
CA GLU A 88 -24.38 7.20 -21.68
C GLU A 88 -23.39 6.14 -21.17
N GLY A 89 -23.17 6.06 -19.85
CA GLY A 89 -22.24 5.12 -19.21
C GLY A 89 -20.79 5.56 -19.25
N ALA A 90 -20.50 6.79 -19.70
CA ALA A 90 -19.15 7.35 -19.63
C ALA A 90 -18.88 7.87 -18.22
N ILE A 91 -17.65 7.77 -17.75
CA ILE A 91 -17.26 8.29 -16.44
C ILE A 91 -17.31 9.82 -16.48
N ALA A 92 -17.99 10.40 -15.50
CA ALA A 92 -18.09 11.83 -15.32
C ALA A 92 -16.92 12.37 -14.49
N GLY A 93 -16.47 13.58 -14.79
CA GLY A 93 -15.40 14.25 -14.03
C GLY A 93 -14.01 14.12 -14.62
N TYR A 94 -13.80 13.22 -15.59
CA TYR A 94 -12.52 13.02 -16.27
C TYR A 94 -12.69 13.16 -17.79
N GLU A 95 -11.79 13.89 -18.43
CA GLU A 95 -11.80 14.07 -19.90
C GLU A 95 -10.89 13.04 -20.59
N THR A 96 -9.83 12.61 -19.90
CA THR A 96 -8.81 11.70 -20.44
C THR A 96 -8.40 10.64 -19.42
N LYS A 97 -7.86 9.51 -19.91
CA LYS A 97 -7.23 8.50 -19.04
C LYS A 97 -6.15 9.07 -18.13
N ALA A 98 -5.44 10.10 -18.58
CA ALA A 98 -4.43 10.79 -17.78
C ALA A 98 -5.03 11.55 -16.59
N ASP A 99 -6.21 12.15 -16.74
CA ASP A 99 -6.92 12.81 -15.63
C ASP A 99 -7.37 11.79 -14.59
N LEU A 100 -7.89 10.65 -15.03
CA LEU A 100 -8.30 9.56 -14.14
C LEU A 100 -7.10 8.95 -13.42
N LYS A 101 -5.98 8.74 -14.13
CA LYS A 101 -4.73 8.28 -13.52
C LYS A 101 -4.28 9.23 -12.41
N ALA A 102 -4.28 10.54 -12.67
CA ALA A 102 -3.87 11.54 -11.69
C ALA A 102 -4.72 11.51 -10.41
N GLU A 103 -6.02 11.19 -10.52
CA GLU A 103 -6.87 10.98 -9.35
C GLU A 103 -6.45 9.72 -8.57
N LEU A 104 -6.26 8.60 -9.28
CA LEU A 104 -5.88 7.34 -8.65
C LEU A 104 -4.51 7.43 -7.96
N THR A 105 -3.57 8.21 -8.51
CA THR A 105 -2.25 8.43 -7.89
C THR A 105 -2.27 9.11 -6.52
N THR A 106 -3.44 9.59 -6.06
CA THR A 106 -3.58 10.12 -4.69
C THR A 106 -3.61 9.04 -3.63
N ILE A 107 -3.88 7.77 -4.00
CA ILE A 107 -4.02 6.65 -3.06
C ILE A 107 -3.18 5.42 -3.45
N MET A 108 -2.61 5.41 -4.66
CA MET A 108 -1.75 4.34 -5.15
C MET A 108 -0.57 4.87 -5.95
N SER A 109 0.47 4.05 -6.16
CA SER A 109 1.64 4.45 -6.94
C SER A 109 1.29 4.80 -8.39
N ASP A 110 2.13 5.61 -9.06
CA ASP A 110 1.97 5.94 -10.49
C ASP A 110 1.90 4.68 -11.37
N VAL A 111 2.69 3.67 -11.03
CA VAL A 111 2.74 2.39 -11.75
C VAL A 111 1.44 1.62 -11.57
N LEU A 112 0.94 1.52 -10.33
CA LEU A 112 -0.31 0.82 -10.06
C LEU A 112 -1.51 1.56 -10.69
N ALA A 113 -1.53 2.89 -10.63
CA ALA A 113 -2.54 3.71 -11.28
C ALA A 113 -2.55 3.54 -12.80
N GLU A 114 -1.38 3.49 -13.45
CA GLU A 114 -1.26 3.23 -14.89
C GLU A 114 -1.83 1.87 -15.26
N SER A 115 -1.50 0.82 -14.49
CA SER A 115 -2.01 -0.53 -14.68
C SER A 115 -3.54 -0.56 -14.57
N PHE A 116 -4.09 0.09 -13.55
CA PHE A 116 -5.53 0.20 -13.34
C PHE A 116 -6.24 0.91 -14.49
N VAL A 117 -5.75 2.08 -14.89
CA VAL A 117 -6.33 2.86 -16.00
C VAL A 117 -6.21 2.12 -17.33
N THR A 118 -5.15 1.34 -17.52
CA THR A 118 -4.95 0.53 -18.71
C THR A 118 -5.91 -0.65 -18.76
N HIS A 119 -6.08 -1.36 -17.65
CA HIS A 119 -6.84 -2.60 -17.60
C HIS A 119 -8.36 -2.35 -17.54
N TYR A 120 -8.82 -1.47 -16.64
CA TYR A 120 -10.25 -1.33 -16.33
C TYR A 120 -11.00 -0.28 -17.15
N PHE A 121 -10.29 0.52 -17.94
CA PHE A 121 -10.90 1.65 -18.65
C PHE A 121 -10.52 1.66 -20.13
N GLU A 122 -11.40 2.20 -20.96
CA GLU A 122 -11.15 2.48 -22.37
C GLU A 122 -11.54 3.92 -22.69
N GLU A 123 -10.82 4.54 -23.63
CA GLU A 123 -11.15 5.89 -24.10
C GLU A 123 -11.74 5.79 -25.51
N ASP A 124 -12.98 6.26 -25.67
CA ASP A 124 -13.65 6.35 -26.97
C ASP A 124 -14.26 7.75 -27.17
N ASN A 125 -13.98 8.36 -28.32
CA ASN A 125 -14.48 9.69 -28.69
C ASN A 125 -14.27 10.78 -27.62
N GLY A 126 -13.15 10.72 -26.88
CA GLY A 126 -12.82 11.67 -25.81
C GLY A 126 -13.69 11.51 -24.55
N LYS A 127 -14.21 10.29 -24.34
CA LYS A 127 -14.93 9.88 -23.13
C LYS A 127 -14.30 8.60 -22.60
N ILE A 128 -14.33 8.41 -21.28
CA ILE A 128 -13.79 7.23 -20.61
C ILE A 128 -14.94 6.29 -20.27
N TYR A 129 -14.76 5.01 -20.54
CA TYR A 129 -15.71 3.95 -20.22
C TYR A 129 -15.03 2.86 -19.41
N VAL A 130 -15.80 2.20 -18.54
CA VAL A 130 -15.33 1.01 -17.82
C VAL A 130 -15.39 -0.19 -18.77
N VAL A 131 -14.30 -0.94 -18.87
CA VAL A 131 -14.27 -2.19 -19.63
C VAL A 131 -15.12 -3.22 -18.89
N ALA A 132 -15.99 -3.93 -19.61
CA ALA A 132 -16.86 -4.94 -19.02
C ALA A 132 -16.07 -6.22 -18.65
N MET A 133 -15.38 -6.17 -17.52
CA MET A 133 -14.60 -7.25 -16.92
C MET A 133 -14.91 -7.37 -15.42
N ASP A 134 -14.40 -8.42 -14.80
CA ASP A 134 -14.53 -8.62 -13.35
C ASP A 134 -13.75 -7.55 -12.58
N ALA A 135 -14.29 -7.12 -11.45
CA ALA A 135 -13.65 -6.12 -10.60
C ALA A 135 -12.38 -6.70 -9.94
N PRO A 136 -11.43 -5.83 -9.49
CA PRO A 136 -10.32 -6.28 -8.66
C PRO A 136 -10.81 -7.06 -7.44
N VAL A 137 -9.97 -7.98 -6.98
CA VAL A 137 -10.13 -8.65 -5.68
C VAL A 137 -9.70 -7.66 -4.61
N TRP A 138 -10.59 -7.31 -3.70
CA TRP A 138 -10.35 -6.30 -2.67
C TRP A 138 -10.02 -6.92 -1.32
N PHE A 139 -9.27 -6.19 -0.50
CA PHE A 139 -9.03 -6.56 0.89
C PHE A 139 -10.35 -6.69 1.66
N ASP A 140 -10.48 -7.77 2.43
CA ASP A 140 -11.64 -8.04 3.27
C ASP A 140 -11.24 -7.96 4.75
N GLU A 141 -11.58 -6.86 5.42
CA GLU A 141 -11.24 -6.65 6.83
C GLU A 141 -11.93 -7.64 7.79
N GLU A 142 -12.95 -8.37 7.34
CA GLU A 142 -13.62 -9.40 8.14
C GLU A 142 -12.88 -10.75 8.13
N GLN A 143 -11.91 -10.94 7.22
CA GLN A 143 -11.12 -12.16 7.08
C GLN A 143 -9.74 -12.05 7.75
N GLU A 144 -9.13 -13.19 8.04
CA GLU A 144 -7.78 -13.23 8.64
C GLU A 144 -6.72 -12.79 7.62
N TYR A 145 -5.76 -11.98 8.05
CA TYR A 145 -4.63 -11.50 7.27
C TYR A 145 -3.38 -11.38 8.16
N SER A 146 -2.21 -11.35 7.54
CA SER A 146 -0.97 -10.94 8.20
C SER A 146 -0.64 -9.49 7.85
N PHE A 147 -0.07 -8.77 8.81
CA PHE A 147 0.44 -7.41 8.65
C PHE A 147 1.90 -7.39 9.11
N GLU A 148 2.81 -7.15 8.18
CA GLU A 148 4.25 -7.24 8.42
C GLU A 148 4.95 -5.95 7.99
N GLN A 149 5.82 -5.43 8.85
CA GLN A 149 6.71 -4.33 8.49
C GLN A 149 7.94 -4.90 7.79
N ILE A 150 8.17 -4.49 6.54
CA ILE A 150 9.35 -4.92 5.77
C ILE A 150 10.53 -4.02 6.09
N ASN A 151 10.31 -2.70 6.11
CA ASN A 151 11.29 -1.69 6.49
C ASN A 151 10.61 -0.43 7.04
N ASP A 152 11.34 0.67 7.24
CA ASP A 152 10.82 1.90 7.84
C ASP A 152 9.74 2.60 6.99
N THR A 153 9.71 2.31 5.69
CA THR A 153 8.85 2.97 4.69
C THR A 153 7.98 1.98 3.93
N GLU A 154 7.90 0.72 4.35
CA GLU A 154 7.19 -0.34 3.61
C GLU A 154 6.58 -1.38 4.54
N TYR A 155 5.33 -1.72 4.26
CA TYR A 155 4.53 -2.72 4.95
C TYR A 155 3.84 -3.63 3.94
N GLU A 156 3.70 -4.91 4.30
CA GLU A 156 2.95 -5.89 3.53
C GLU A 156 1.74 -6.41 4.29
N ILE A 157 0.61 -6.53 3.59
CA ILE A 157 -0.59 -7.21 4.05
C ILE A 157 -0.84 -8.42 3.16
N VAL A 158 -0.87 -9.62 3.76
CA VAL A 158 -1.13 -10.85 3.03
C VAL A 158 -2.43 -11.47 3.51
N GLN A 159 -3.34 -11.73 2.57
CA GLN A 159 -4.66 -12.31 2.85
C GLN A 159 -4.95 -13.47 1.90
N LYS A 160 -5.41 -14.59 2.45
CA LYS A 160 -5.96 -15.69 1.64
C LYS A 160 -7.46 -15.44 1.46
N GLN A 161 -7.91 -15.43 0.22
CA GLN A 161 -9.33 -15.34 -0.12
C GLN A 161 -9.75 -16.58 -0.90
N SER A 162 -10.98 -17.02 -0.68
CA SER A 162 -11.54 -18.21 -1.31
C SER A 162 -13.02 -18.01 -1.59
N ASP A 163 -13.38 -17.97 -2.87
CA ASP A 163 -14.77 -17.99 -3.30
C ASP A 163 -14.97 -18.71 -4.64
N GLU A 164 -16.23 -18.95 -5.02
CA GLU A 164 -16.56 -19.71 -6.25
C GLU A 164 -16.21 -18.97 -7.55
N LEU A 165 -16.04 -17.65 -7.53
CA LEU A 165 -15.74 -16.80 -8.69
C LEU A 165 -14.23 -16.61 -8.87
N VAL A 166 -13.52 -16.29 -7.79
CA VAL A 166 -12.09 -15.95 -7.79
C VAL A 166 -11.21 -17.19 -7.57
N GLY A 167 -11.77 -18.26 -6.99
CA GLY A 167 -11.01 -19.43 -6.56
C GLY A 167 -10.25 -19.15 -5.27
N ASN A 168 -9.26 -19.97 -4.96
CA ASN A 168 -8.37 -19.77 -3.81
C ASN A 168 -7.20 -18.91 -4.24
N VAL A 169 -7.10 -17.70 -3.72
CA VAL A 169 -6.03 -16.75 -4.03
C VAL A 169 -5.36 -16.25 -2.76
N ARG A 170 -4.05 -16.00 -2.85
CA ARG A 170 -3.31 -15.19 -1.88
C ARG A 170 -3.17 -13.81 -2.48
N MET A 171 -3.72 -12.81 -1.80
CA MET A 171 -3.53 -11.41 -2.12
C MET A 171 -2.40 -10.85 -1.25
N THR A 172 -1.47 -10.13 -1.86
CA THR A 172 -0.43 -9.37 -1.17
C THR A 172 -0.58 -7.90 -1.55
N TYR A 173 -0.79 -7.04 -0.56
CA TYR A 173 -0.87 -5.60 -0.72
C TYR A 173 0.38 -4.96 -0.11
N VAL A 174 1.10 -4.17 -0.90
CA VAL A 174 2.28 -3.43 -0.45
C VAL A 174 1.89 -1.98 -0.23
N ILE A 175 2.19 -1.46 0.96
CA ILE A 175 1.93 -0.07 1.34
C ILE A 175 3.27 0.62 1.61
N THR A 176 3.53 1.72 0.90
CA THR A 176 4.77 2.47 1.01
C THR A 176 4.53 3.92 1.42
N LEU A 177 5.50 4.49 2.13
CA LEU A 177 5.53 5.91 2.45
C LEU A 177 6.16 6.66 1.28
N GLU A 178 5.35 7.41 0.55
CA GLU A 178 5.81 8.30 -0.52
C GLU A 178 5.54 9.74 -0.12
N GLU A 179 6.60 10.56 -0.15
CA GLU A 179 6.59 11.92 0.41
C GLU A 179 6.21 11.90 1.90
N ASP A 180 4.96 12.24 2.23
CA ASP A 180 4.42 12.25 3.59
C ASP A 180 3.14 11.40 3.72
N ASP A 181 2.77 10.66 2.67
CA ASP A 181 1.53 9.89 2.58
C ASP A 181 1.81 8.40 2.38
N TRP A 182 1.02 7.57 3.07
CA TRP A 182 1.06 6.13 2.89
C TRP A 182 0.09 5.72 1.78
N ILE A 183 0.61 5.10 0.72
CA ILE A 183 -0.17 4.71 -0.46
C ILE A 183 -0.02 3.22 -0.76
N VAL A 184 -0.93 2.66 -1.54
CA VAL A 184 -0.80 1.29 -2.06
C VAL A 184 0.16 1.31 -3.24
N SER A 185 1.36 0.78 -3.08
CA SER A 185 2.34 0.75 -4.18
C SER A 185 2.14 -0.42 -5.12
N GLU A 186 1.67 -1.55 -4.60
CA GLU A 186 1.55 -2.78 -5.36
C GLU A 186 0.46 -3.70 -4.81
N VAL A 187 -0.18 -4.45 -5.72
CA VAL A 187 -1.11 -5.53 -5.39
C VAL A 187 -0.75 -6.75 -6.22
N ARG A 188 -0.46 -7.87 -5.57
CA ARG A 188 -0.14 -9.16 -6.19
C ARG A 188 -1.20 -10.19 -5.84
N SER A 189 -1.46 -11.11 -6.77
CA SER A 189 -2.36 -12.24 -6.57
C SER A 189 -1.68 -13.53 -6.99
N GLU A 190 -1.68 -14.54 -6.12
CA GLU A 190 -1.17 -15.89 -6.41
C GLU A 190 -2.31 -16.90 -6.27
N GLN A 191 -2.52 -17.77 -7.26
CA GLN A 191 -3.46 -18.87 -7.09
C GLN A 191 -2.89 -19.92 -6.12
N ILE A 192 -3.71 -20.36 -5.17
CA ILE A 192 -3.35 -21.40 -4.21
C ILE A 192 -4.09 -22.68 -4.62
N SER A 193 -3.37 -23.66 -5.16
CA SER A 193 -3.92 -25.00 -5.36
C SER A 193 -4.19 -25.68 -4.02
N ASP A 194 -5.38 -26.26 -3.84
CA ASP A 194 -5.82 -26.98 -2.62
C ASP A 194 -5.00 -28.25 -2.28
N ASP A 195 -3.98 -28.59 -3.09
CA ASP A 195 -3.20 -29.82 -2.93
C ASP A 195 -2.17 -29.79 -1.79
N THR A 196 -2.07 -28.70 -1.03
CA THR A 196 -1.16 -28.64 0.14
C THR A 196 -1.84 -29.16 1.41
N ASN A 197 -2.00 -30.47 1.50
CA ASN A 197 -2.11 -31.16 2.79
C ASN A 197 -0.70 -31.34 3.39
N ASN A 198 -0.47 -30.68 4.55
CA ASN A 198 0.64 -30.86 5.50
C ASN A 198 2.07 -30.46 5.06
N ASN A 199 2.53 -29.28 5.49
CA ASN A 199 3.73 -29.16 6.34
C ASN A 199 3.96 -27.72 6.79
N GLU A 200 3.36 -27.34 7.92
CA GLU A 200 3.95 -26.33 8.79
C GLU A 200 5.01 -27.02 9.66
N GLN A 201 6.28 -26.92 9.26
CA GLN A 201 7.41 -26.86 10.19
C GLN A 201 8.66 -26.31 9.50
N GLN A 202 9.19 -25.25 10.11
CA GLN A 202 10.37 -24.46 9.72
C GLN A 202 11.62 -25.28 9.34
N GLN A 203 12.24 -24.86 8.22
CA GLN A 203 13.66 -24.84 7.75
C GLN A 203 14.75 -25.51 8.66
N PRO A 204 15.86 -26.12 8.13
CA PRO A 204 16.63 -25.56 7.01
C PRO A 204 17.38 -26.47 6.00
N ALA A 205 17.70 -25.82 4.87
CA ALA A 205 18.75 -26.03 3.86
C ALA A 205 19.48 -27.40 3.79
N SER A 206 19.40 -28.04 2.62
CA SER A 206 20.59 -28.50 1.87
C SER A 206 20.23 -28.89 0.44
N GLU A 207 21.23 -28.73 -0.42
CA GLU A 207 21.22 -28.78 -1.88
C GLU A 207 20.91 -30.17 -2.49
N GLU A 208 20.50 -30.09 -3.76
CA GLU A 208 20.54 -31.09 -4.84
C GLU A 208 19.51 -32.23 -4.88
N ASP A 209 18.70 -32.11 -5.94
CA ASP A 209 18.34 -33.15 -6.90
C ASP A 209 17.52 -34.34 -6.40
N SER A 210 16.20 -34.23 -6.59
CA SER A 210 15.42 -35.35 -7.11
C SER A 210 14.06 -34.86 -7.59
N GLY A 211 13.75 -35.18 -8.85
CA GLY A 211 12.54 -34.78 -9.56
C GLY A 211 11.27 -34.97 -8.77
N ASP A 212 10.55 -33.86 -8.65
CA ASP A 212 9.15 -33.82 -8.31
C ASP A 212 8.43 -33.33 -9.56
N ASP A 213 7.54 -34.16 -10.08
CA ASP A 213 6.66 -33.94 -11.25
C ASP A 213 5.54 -32.95 -10.85
N GLY A 214 5.93 -31.94 -10.09
CA GLY A 214 5.10 -30.89 -9.52
C GLY A 214 5.02 -29.76 -10.51
N GLU A 215 3.81 -29.62 -11.05
CA GLU A 215 3.33 -28.54 -11.91
C GLU A 215 4.08 -27.24 -11.64
N LEU A 216 4.62 -26.62 -12.70
CA LEU A 216 5.25 -25.32 -12.57
C LEU A 216 4.20 -24.34 -12.03
N THR A 217 4.59 -23.49 -11.08
CA THR A 217 3.74 -22.44 -10.50
C THR A 217 4.36 -21.08 -10.78
N ASP A 218 3.59 -20.00 -10.63
CA ASP A 218 4.03 -18.62 -10.87
C ASP A 218 5.28 -18.29 -10.06
N ALA A 219 5.25 -18.54 -8.75
CA ALA A 219 6.41 -18.35 -7.87
C ALA A 219 7.62 -19.21 -8.26
N LYS A 220 7.37 -20.42 -8.79
CA LYS A 220 8.44 -21.30 -9.27
C LYS A 220 9.04 -20.79 -10.59
N ALA A 221 8.23 -20.18 -11.45
CA ALA A 221 8.71 -19.52 -12.66
C ALA A 221 9.56 -18.28 -12.33
N GLU A 222 9.14 -17.47 -11.35
CA GLU A 222 9.94 -16.35 -10.83
C GLU A 222 11.27 -16.83 -10.23
N ASP A 223 11.26 -17.87 -9.40
CA ASP A 223 12.46 -18.47 -8.81
C ASP A 223 13.41 -19.04 -9.88
N ILE A 224 12.85 -19.66 -10.92
CA ILE A 224 13.61 -20.17 -12.07
C ILE A 224 14.32 -19.01 -12.78
N VAL A 225 13.64 -17.89 -13.01
CA VAL A 225 14.23 -16.70 -13.65
C VAL A 225 15.26 -16.03 -12.74
N ARG A 226 14.97 -15.87 -11.44
CA ARG A 226 15.95 -15.35 -10.45
C ARG A 226 17.23 -16.19 -10.46
N LYS A 227 17.09 -17.51 -10.45
CA LYS A 227 18.23 -18.44 -10.50
C LYS A 227 18.95 -18.38 -11.85
N HIS A 228 18.23 -18.30 -12.96
CA HIS A 228 18.80 -18.21 -14.31
C HIS A 228 19.70 -16.97 -14.46
N LEU A 229 19.23 -15.84 -13.92
CA LEU A 229 19.93 -14.55 -13.96
C LEU A 229 20.92 -14.36 -12.81
N ASN A 230 21.00 -15.32 -11.89
CA ASN A 230 21.84 -15.25 -10.69
C ASN A 230 21.55 -13.98 -9.86
N ILE A 231 20.27 -13.65 -9.71
CA ILE A 231 19.76 -12.55 -8.89
C ILE A 231 19.62 -13.06 -7.45
N ASP A 232 20.25 -12.36 -6.51
CA ASP A 232 20.13 -12.67 -5.09
C ASP A 232 18.72 -12.34 -4.57
N GLN A 233 18.24 -13.09 -3.58
CA GLN A 233 16.94 -12.85 -2.93
C GLN A 233 16.85 -11.48 -2.22
N ASN A 234 17.99 -10.86 -1.91
CA ASN A 234 18.08 -9.52 -1.31
C ASN A 234 18.39 -8.42 -2.35
N SER A 235 18.24 -8.72 -3.65
CA SER A 235 18.47 -7.75 -4.70
C SER A 235 17.27 -6.80 -4.82
N GLU A 236 17.55 -5.52 -5.13
CA GLU A 236 16.54 -4.52 -5.50
C GLU A 236 15.86 -4.81 -6.85
N ILE A 237 16.24 -5.90 -7.52
CA ILE A 237 15.66 -6.36 -8.77
C ILE A 237 14.40 -7.19 -8.49
N ASN A 238 13.29 -6.70 -9.04
CA ASN A 238 12.01 -7.36 -9.03
C ASN A 238 11.92 -8.36 -10.18
N VAL A 239 11.42 -9.55 -9.88
CA VAL A 239 11.14 -10.63 -10.83
C VAL A 239 9.74 -11.08 -10.52
N VAL A 240 8.80 -10.82 -11.44
CA VAL A 240 7.36 -10.99 -11.22
C VAL A 240 6.76 -11.70 -12.43
N MET A 241 5.96 -12.74 -12.20
CA MET A 241 5.15 -13.37 -13.23
C MET A 241 4.05 -12.39 -13.66
N ASP A 242 4.00 -12.06 -14.94
CA ASP A 242 3.04 -11.10 -15.50
C ASP A 242 1.80 -11.82 -16.07
N HIS A 243 1.99 -12.70 -17.05
CA HIS A 243 0.90 -13.45 -17.68
C HIS A 243 1.37 -14.77 -18.32
N ASN A 244 0.44 -15.61 -18.79
CA ASN A 244 0.76 -16.76 -19.65
C ASN A 244 0.64 -16.42 -21.13
N ASN A 245 1.57 -16.91 -21.97
CA ASN A 245 1.51 -16.73 -23.43
C ASN A 245 0.43 -17.64 -24.09
N GLU A 246 0.30 -17.58 -25.42
CA GLU A 246 -0.67 -18.42 -26.17
C GLU A 246 -0.44 -19.94 -26.04
N GLU A 247 0.78 -20.35 -25.67
CA GLU A 247 1.20 -21.75 -25.47
C GLU A 247 1.03 -22.22 -24.01
N GLY A 248 0.71 -21.27 -23.11
CA GLY A 248 0.52 -21.48 -21.67
C GLY A 248 1.79 -21.28 -20.84
N ASP A 249 2.91 -20.89 -21.45
CA ASP A 249 4.18 -20.65 -20.76
C ASP A 249 4.13 -19.34 -19.97
N TYR A 250 4.91 -19.25 -18.90
CA TYR A 250 4.93 -18.09 -18.03
C TYR A 250 5.77 -16.97 -18.63
N VAL A 251 5.20 -15.78 -18.73
CA VAL A 251 5.91 -14.55 -19.08
C VAL A 251 6.25 -13.82 -17.79
N VAL A 252 7.55 -13.69 -17.52
CA VAL A 252 8.11 -13.12 -16.30
C VAL A 252 8.80 -11.81 -16.63
N GLN A 253 8.42 -10.73 -15.95
CA GLN A 253 9.04 -9.43 -16.06
C GLN A 253 10.17 -9.30 -15.04
N VAL A 254 11.32 -8.80 -15.49
CA VAL A 254 12.46 -8.44 -14.62
C VAL A 254 12.68 -6.94 -14.70
N TYR A 255 12.61 -6.25 -13.58
CA TYR A 255 12.75 -4.80 -13.54
C TYR A 255 13.39 -4.29 -12.25
N GLU A 256 13.95 -3.09 -12.32
CA GLU A 256 14.46 -2.34 -11.18
C GLU A 256 13.59 -1.09 -10.99
N LEU A 257 13.31 -0.74 -9.74
CA LEU A 257 12.71 0.56 -9.42
C LEU A 257 13.83 1.57 -9.21
N VAL A 258 14.00 2.48 -10.16
CA VAL A 258 15.02 3.53 -10.08
C VAL A 258 14.36 4.82 -9.58
N SER A 259 14.75 5.26 -8.40
CA SER A 259 14.33 6.56 -7.86
C SER A 259 15.36 7.65 -8.20
N ASN A 260 14.89 8.80 -8.66
CA ASN A 260 15.69 10.00 -8.85
C ASN A 260 15.00 11.22 -8.23
N GLY A 261 14.98 11.27 -6.91
CA GLY A 261 14.31 12.34 -6.16
C GLY A 261 12.80 12.13 -6.16
N GLU A 262 12.05 13.06 -6.74
CA GLU A 262 10.56 13.10 -6.72
C GLU A 262 9.91 12.19 -7.79
N THR A 263 10.69 11.43 -8.57
CA THR A 263 10.17 10.55 -9.61
C THR A 263 10.80 9.17 -9.52
N SER A 264 9.98 8.14 -9.37
CA SER A 264 10.35 6.74 -9.55
C SER A 264 10.04 6.28 -10.97
N HIS A 265 10.92 5.46 -11.54
CA HIS A 265 10.71 4.83 -12.84
C HIS A 265 11.01 3.34 -12.75
N THR A 266 10.12 2.53 -13.32
CA THR A 266 10.40 1.12 -13.57
C THR A 266 11.34 0.99 -14.76
N ALA A 267 12.57 0.57 -14.51
CA ALA A 267 13.53 0.20 -15.54
C ALA A 267 13.39 -1.29 -15.82
N THR A 268 12.59 -1.66 -16.83
CA THR A 268 12.50 -3.05 -17.26
C THR A 268 13.86 -3.51 -17.80
N LEU A 269 14.42 -4.52 -17.15
CA LEU A 269 15.70 -5.13 -17.50
C LEU A 269 15.53 -6.21 -18.55
N GLY A 270 14.39 -6.90 -18.55
CA GLY A 270 14.07 -7.89 -19.56
C GLY A 270 12.73 -8.58 -19.31
N TRP A 271 12.32 -9.35 -20.31
CA TRP A 271 11.16 -10.23 -20.25
C TRP A 271 11.62 -11.65 -20.56
N TYR A 272 11.13 -12.62 -19.81
CA TYR A 272 11.57 -14.01 -19.91
C TYR A 272 10.35 -14.92 -20.04
N ILE A 273 10.44 -15.91 -20.93
CA ILE A 273 9.49 -17.00 -21.03
C ILE A 273 10.04 -18.18 -20.23
N VAL A 274 9.22 -18.76 -19.37
CA VAL A 274 9.50 -20.02 -18.70
C VAL A 274 8.56 -21.09 -19.22
N ASP A 275 9.12 -22.10 -19.89
CA ASP A 275 8.37 -23.25 -20.40
C ASP A 275 7.70 -23.99 -19.24
N LYS A 276 6.38 -24.16 -19.33
CA LYS A 276 5.59 -24.75 -18.24
C LYS A 276 5.84 -26.25 -18.04
N ASP A 277 6.33 -26.94 -19.07
CA ASP A 277 6.51 -28.39 -19.07
C ASP A 277 7.92 -28.79 -18.59
N ASP A 278 8.96 -28.01 -18.93
CA ASP A 278 10.35 -28.32 -18.58
C ASP A 278 11.12 -27.26 -17.78
N GLY A 279 10.52 -26.08 -17.57
CA GLY A 279 11.12 -24.98 -16.82
C GLY A 279 12.30 -24.31 -17.51
N SER A 280 12.48 -24.53 -18.81
CA SER A 280 13.50 -23.83 -19.59
C SER A 280 13.17 -22.34 -19.71
N VAL A 281 14.22 -21.50 -19.73
CA VAL A 281 14.10 -20.04 -19.74
C VAL A 281 14.62 -19.49 -21.06
N GLU A 282 13.82 -18.67 -21.73
CA GLU A 282 14.18 -17.90 -22.92
C GLU A 282 13.94 -16.40 -22.69
N GLU A 283 14.89 -15.56 -23.10
CA GLU A 283 14.70 -14.10 -23.07
C GLU A 283 13.88 -13.66 -24.30
N MET A 284 12.81 -12.90 -24.09
CA MET A 284 12.05 -12.28 -25.18
C MET A 284 12.84 -11.08 -25.72
N MET A 285 13.28 -11.19 -26.98
CA MET A 285 13.93 -10.11 -27.73
C MET A 285 12.96 -9.04 -28.24
#